data_AF-A0A954V2Q2-F1
#
_entry.id   AF-A0A954V2Q2-F1
#
_cell.length_a   1.000
_cell.length_b   1.000
_cell.length_c   1.000
_cell.angle_alpha   90.00
_cell.angle_beta   90.00
_cell.angle_gamma   90.00
#
_symmetry.space_group_name_H-M   'P 1'
#
loop_
_entity.id
_entity.type
_entity.pdbx_description
1 polymer ?
#
loop_
_entity_poly.entity_id
_entity_poly.type
_entity_poly.pdbx_seq_one_letter_code
_entity_poly.pdbx_strand_id
1 'polypeptide(L)'
;MNSISQPIGRGVSNLNRNDVQLVQRLLNRHRLQTSAAIQEDGLVGPKTIAAIEEFQKRVVRMSMPDGRVDPGGATFRALSNTSTSPVAPSSPAGSTTVVYKDTLSSNE
;
A
#
# COMPACT_ATOMS: atom_id res chain seq x y z
N MET A 1 7.76 -6.55 -14.57
CA MET A 1 6.69 -6.48 -13.55
C MET A 1 7.28 -5.75 -12.36
N ASN A 2 6.84 -4.54 -12.07
CA ASN A 2 7.28 -3.83 -10.87
C ASN A 2 6.54 -4.45 -9.69
N SER A 3 7.25 -5.09 -8.76
CA SER A 3 6.70 -5.67 -7.53
C SER A 3 7.54 -5.18 -6.35
N ILE A 4 6.89 -4.84 -5.23
CA ILE A 4 7.57 -4.61 -3.95
C ILE A 4 7.68 -5.94 -3.21
N SER A 5 8.75 -6.16 -2.46
CA SER A 5 8.95 -7.43 -1.73
C SER A 5 8.26 -7.45 -0.37
N GLN A 6 8.01 -6.26 0.20
CA GLN A 6 7.38 -6.10 1.51
C GLN A 6 6.41 -4.91 1.50
N PRO A 7 5.44 -4.87 2.42
CA PRO A 7 4.58 -3.71 2.59
C PRO A 7 5.40 -2.45 2.93
N ILE A 8 4.98 -1.30 2.42
CA ILE A 8 5.64 -0.01 2.62
C ILE A 8 4.63 0.96 3.25
N GLY A 9 4.96 1.60 4.37
CA GLY A 9 4.06 2.58 4.98
C GLY A 9 4.00 2.50 6.50
N ARG A 10 2.85 2.87 7.05
CA ARG A 10 2.64 2.95 8.50
C ARG A 10 2.89 1.60 9.19
N GLY A 11 3.79 1.60 10.18
CA GLY A 11 4.03 0.44 11.05
C GLY A 11 4.91 -0.67 10.46
N VAL A 12 5.60 -0.45 9.33
CA VAL A 12 6.50 -1.45 8.75
C VAL A 12 7.96 -1.19 9.13
N SER A 13 8.63 -2.21 9.67
CA SER A 13 9.99 -2.09 10.21
C SER A 13 11.10 -2.67 9.31
N ASN A 14 10.75 -3.48 8.29
CA ASN A 14 11.72 -4.15 7.38
C ASN A 14 11.67 -3.59 5.95
N LEU A 15 11.65 -2.26 5.85
CA LEU A 15 11.49 -1.56 4.58
C LEU A 15 12.73 -1.72 3.70
N ASN A 16 12.55 -2.28 2.50
CA ASN A 16 13.60 -2.30 1.49
C ASN A 16 13.71 -0.92 0.82
N ARG A 17 14.88 -0.29 0.90
CA ARG A 17 15.08 1.10 0.43
C ARG A 17 14.70 1.30 -1.04
N ASN A 18 15.00 0.32 -1.89
CA ASN A 18 14.65 0.35 -3.33
C ASN A 18 13.12 0.33 -3.55
N ASP A 19 12.40 -0.48 -2.78
CA ASP A 19 10.94 -0.58 -2.85
C ASP A 19 10.30 0.73 -2.37
N VAL A 20 10.85 1.33 -1.30
CA VAL A 20 10.38 2.63 -0.81
C VAL A 20 10.62 3.72 -1.85
N GLN A 21 11.80 3.79 -2.45
CA GLN A 21 12.10 4.78 -3.49
C GLN A 21 11.17 4.63 -4.69
N LEU A 22 10.88 3.40 -5.11
CA LEU A 22 9.93 3.14 -6.19
C LEU A 22 8.54 3.68 -5.83
N VAL A 23 8.05 3.40 -4.62
CA VAL A 23 6.76 3.91 -4.15
C VAL A 23 6.76 5.44 -4.06
N GLN A 24 7.82 6.06 -3.54
CA GLN A 24 7.96 7.51 -3.47
C GLN A 24 7.91 8.16 -4.87
N ARG A 25 8.61 7.56 -5.85
CA ARG A 25 8.58 8.01 -7.25
C ARG A 25 7.20 7.90 -7.88
N LEU A 26 6.50 6.78 -7.64
CA LEU A 26 5.15 6.57 -8.15
C LEU A 26 4.16 7.55 -7.51
N LEU A 27 4.28 7.79 -6.20
CA LEU A 27 3.49 8.79 -5.51
C LEU A 27 3.72 10.19 -6.09
N ASN A 28 4.98 10.58 -6.32
CA ASN A 28 5.31 11.86 -6.96
C ASN A 28 4.69 11.99 -8.36
N ARG A 29 4.61 10.91 -9.15
CA ARG A 29 3.95 10.93 -10.47
C ARG A 29 2.43 11.12 -10.40
N HIS A 30 1.79 10.60 -9.36
CA HIS A 30 0.35 10.73 -9.17
C HIS A 30 -0.06 11.95 -8.35
N ARG A 31 0.92 12.69 -7.80
CA ARG A 31 0.66 13.92 -7.08
C ARG A 31 0.19 15.04 -7.99
N LEU A 32 -0.62 15.92 -7.42
CA LEU A 32 -0.99 17.17 -8.07
C LEU A 32 0.24 18.05 -8.26
N GLN A 33 0.30 18.77 -9.37
CA GLN A 33 1.38 19.74 -9.65
C GLN A 33 1.48 20.85 -8.59
N THR A 34 0.39 21.09 -7.85
CA THR A 34 0.34 22.07 -6.76
C THR A 34 0.87 21.53 -5.43
N SER A 35 1.11 20.22 -5.32
CA SER A 35 1.60 19.58 -4.10
C SER A 35 3.12 19.42 -4.14
N ALA A 36 3.79 19.72 -3.03
CA ALA A 36 5.22 19.51 -2.91
C ALA A 36 5.58 18.03 -3.12
N ALA A 37 6.57 17.77 -3.97
CA ALA A 37 7.11 16.43 -4.16
C ALA A 37 7.71 15.91 -2.84
N ILE A 38 7.50 14.62 -2.56
CA ILE A 38 8.22 13.96 -1.47
C ILE A 38 9.61 13.59 -1.94
N GLN A 39 10.52 13.54 -0.99
CA GLN A 39 11.89 13.13 -1.24
C GLN A 39 11.95 11.62 -1.50
N GLU A 40 12.66 11.22 -2.56
CA GLU A 40 12.89 9.82 -2.95
C GLU A 40 14.10 9.23 -2.22
N ASP A 41 14.16 9.42 -0.89
CA ASP A 41 15.27 8.98 -0.03
C ASP A 41 15.21 7.50 0.37
N GLY A 42 14.10 6.83 0.04
CA GLY A 42 13.84 5.45 0.43
C GLY A 42 13.49 5.28 1.91
N LEU A 43 13.07 6.36 2.58
CA LEU A 43 12.61 6.38 3.96
C LEU A 43 11.10 6.65 4.03
N VAL A 44 10.41 5.84 4.83
CA VAL A 44 8.99 6.05 5.11
C VAL A 44 8.86 7.03 6.27
N GLY A 45 8.90 8.32 5.95
CA GLY A 45 8.60 9.40 6.87
C GLY A 45 7.11 9.78 6.91
N PRO A 46 6.71 10.70 7.82
CA PRO A 46 5.34 11.18 7.90
C PRO A 46 4.85 11.81 6.58
N LYS A 47 5.75 12.44 5.81
CA LYS A 47 5.42 12.98 4.47
C LYS A 47 5.10 11.88 3.46
N THR A 48 5.81 10.75 3.51
CA THR A 48 5.56 9.58 2.67
C THR A 48 4.24 8.93 3.05
N ILE A 49 3.95 8.78 4.35
CA ILE A 49 2.68 8.23 4.84
C ILE A 49 1.50 9.11 4.39
N ALA A 50 1.57 10.42 4.61
CA ALA A 50 0.53 11.35 4.18
C ALA A 50 0.32 11.33 2.65
N ALA A 51 1.39 11.10 1.88
CA ALA A 51 1.30 10.90 0.44
C ALA A 51 0.49 9.66 0.06
N ILE A 52 0.76 8.55 0.75
CA ILE A 52 0.07 7.28 0.53
C ILE A 52 -1.41 7.44 0.89
N GLU A 53 -1.71 8.07 2.03
CA GLU A 53 -3.09 8.28 2.47
C GLU A 53 -3.89 9.13 1.48
N GLU A 54 -3.29 10.22 1.00
CA GLU A 54 -3.91 11.11 0.02
C GLU A 54 -4.17 10.38 -1.31
N PHE A 55 -3.18 9.63 -1.80
CA PHE A 55 -3.33 8.80 -2.98
C PHE A 55 -4.42 7.74 -2.82
N GLN A 56 -4.47 7.04 -1.69
CA GLN A 56 -5.52 6.05 -1.39
C GLN A 56 -6.92 6.68 -1.39
N LYS A 57 -7.04 7.87 -0.79
CA LYS A 57 -8.32 8.59 -0.75
C LYS A 57 -8.76 9.07 -2.14
N ARG A 58 -7.83 9.60 -2.95
CA ARG A 58 -8.16 10.17 -4.27
C ARG A 58 -8.29 9.13 -5.38
N VAL A 59 -7.30 8.24 -5.50
CA VAL A 59 -7.17 7.31 -6.62
C VAL A 59 -7.86 5.99 -6.32
N VAL A 60 -7.60 5.41 -5.14
CA VAL A 60 -8.23 4.15 -4.72
C VAL A 60 -9.67 4.39 -4.21
N ARG A 61 -10.06 5.65 -3.97
CA ARG A 61 -11.35 6.06 -3.39
C ARG A 61 -11.63 5.36 -2.06
N MET A 62 -10.58 5.20 -1.26
CA MET A 62 -10.66 4.55 0.05
C MET A 62 -11.27 5.53 1.07
N SER A 63 -12.36 5.13 1.72
CA SER A 63 -13.02 5.96 2.76
C SER A 63 -12.14 6.18 3.98
N MET A 64 -11.30 5.19 4.31
CA MET A 64 -10.38 5.25 5.45
C MET A 64 -8.98 4.87 4.95
N PRO A 65 -8.16 5.84 4.54
CA PRO A 65 -6.80 5.56 4.09
C PRO A 65 -5.96 5.03 5.26
N ASP A 66 -5.25 3.93 5.02
CA ASP A 66 -4.44 3.24 6.03
C ASP A 66 -2.97 3.69 6.02
N GLY A 67 -2.56 4.42 4.97
CA GLY A 67 -1.18 4.91 4.83
C GLY A 67 -0.16 3.80 4.60
N ARG A 68 -0.63 2.68 4.03
CA ARG A 68 0.15 1.47 3.77
C ARG A 68 -0.05 0.96 2.35
N VAL A 69 1.05 0.63 1.67
CA VAL A 69 1.11 0.04 0.34
C VAL A 69 1.53 -1.40 0.47
N ASP A 70 0.67 -2.35 0.08
CA ASP A 70 0.93 -3.77 0.19
C ASP A 70 1.34 -4.37 -1.18
N PRO A 71 2.30 -5.32 -1.24
CA PRO A 71 2.69 -6.01 -2.47
C PRO A 71 1.49 -6.65 -3.18
N GLY A 72 1.21 -6.21 -4.41
CA GLY A 72 0.06 -6.70 -5.17
C GLY A 72 -1.31 -6.22 -4.67
N GLY A 73 -1.34 -5.41 -3.60
CA GLY A 73 -2.56 -4.81 -3.06
C GLY A 73 -3.14 -3.73 -3.98
N ALA A 74 -4.39 -3.33 -3.70
CA ALA A 74 -5.13 -2.34 -4.50
C ALA A 74 -4.35 -1.01 -4.67
N THR A 75 -3.67 -0.54 -3.62
CA THR A 75 -2.86 0.68 -3.68
C THR A 75 -1.65 0.53 -4.59
N PHE A 76 -0.91 -0.58 -4.48
CA PHE A 76 0.25 -0.82 -5.34
C PHE A 76 -0.15 -1.03 -6.80
N ARG A 77 -1.25 -1.75 -7.03
CA ARG A 77 -1.84 -1.90 -8.36
C ARG A 77 -2.20 -0.55 -8.94
N ALA A 78 -2.88 0.33 -8.19
CA ALA A 78 -3.21 1.67 -8.66
C ALA A 78 -1.97 2.53 -8.97
N LEU A 79 -0.91 2.44 -8.15
CA LEU A 79 0.37 3.12 -8.40
C LEU A 79 1.08 2.59 -9.65
N SER A 80 0.99 1.27 -9.89
CA SER A 80 1.61 0.62 -11.06
C SER A 80 0.75 0.71 -12.33
N ASN A 81 -0.54 1.00 -12.21
CA ASN A 81 -1.50 1.02 -13.30
C ASN A 81 -1.52 2.40 -13.99
N THR A 82 -0.38 2.80 -14.56
CA THR A 82 -0.30 3.91 -15.52
C THR A 82 -0.68 3.47 -16.95
N SER A 83 -1.12 2.21 -17.13
CA SER A 83 -1.49 1.62 -18.42
C SER A 83 -2.68 0.66 -18.24
N THR A 84 -3.88 1.15 -18.57
CA THR A 84 -5.03 0.37 -19.07
C THR A 84 -5.42 -0.94 -18.36
N SER A 85 -6.29 -0.85 -17.34
CA SER A 85 -7.53 -1.66 -17.28
C SER A 85 -8.31 -1.44 -15.97
N PRO A 86 -9.64 -1.22 -16.03
CA PRO A 86 -10.50 -1.14 -14.86
C PRO A 86 -10.92 -2.55 -14.43
N VAL A 87 -10.43 -3.03 -13.29
CA VAL A 87 -11.01 -4.23 -12.65
C VAL A 87 -11.13 -4.04 -11.15
N ALA A 88 -12.35 -3.66 -10.79
CA ALA A 88 -13.16 -3.91 -9.59
C ALA A 88 -12.54 -3.77 -8.17
N PRO A 89 -13.29 -3.16 -7.23
CA PRO A 89 -12.88 -2.96 -5.85
C PRO A 89 -13.05 -4.24 -5.03
N SER A 90 -11.95 -4.75 -4.50
CA SER A 90 -11.99 -5.74 -3.41
C SER A 90 -11.08 -5.27 -2.29
N SER A 91 -11.61 -4.38 -1.46
CA SER A 91 -11.26 -4.35 -0.04
C SER A 91 -12.55 -4.67 0.72
N PRO A 92 -12.46 -5.52 1.73
CA PRO A 92 -12.52 -4.90 3.05
C PRO A 92 -11.26 -5.20 3.86
N ALA A 93 -10.70 -4.14 4.43
CA ALA A 93 -9.83 -4.23 5.58
C ALA A 93 -10.60 -4.89 6.74
N GLY A 94 -10.00 -5.88 7.36
CA GLY A 94 -10.55 -6.60 8.49
C GLY A 94 -9.43 -7.24 9.29
N SER A 95 -8.70 -6.43 10.06
CA SER A 95 -7.98 -6.92 11.22
C SER A 95 -9.03 -7.39 12.24
N THR A 96 -9.22 -8.70 12.42
CA THR A 96 -9.73 -9.25 13.69
C THR A 96 -9.45 -10.75 13.78
N THR A 97 -8.84 -11.12 14.89
CA THR A 97 -8.67 -12.45 15.45
C THR A 97 -9.96 -13.26 15.43
N VAL A 98 -9.94 -14.46 14.84
CA VAL A 98 -10.83 -15.56 15.24
C VAL A 98 -9.99 -16.69 15.83
N VAL A 99 -10.04 -16.76 17.15
CA VAL A 99 -9.70 -17.94 17.93
C VAL A 99 -10.65 -19.07 17.51
N TYR A 100 -10.13 -20.13 16.92
CA TYR A 100 -10.79 -21.44 16.97
C TYR A 100 -10.07 -22.25 18.05
N LYS A 101 -10.69 -22.28 19.24
CA LYS A 101 -10.50 -23.31 20.28
C LYS A 101 -10.95 -24.64 19.70
N ASP A 102 -10.15 -25.70 19.95
CA ASP A 102 -10.60 -27.07 20.30
C ASP A 102 -11.42 -27.81 19.20
N THR A 103 -11.24 -29.08 18.79
CA THR A 103 -10.85 -30.31 19.47
C THR A 103 -10.74 -31.44 18.41
N LEU A 104 -9.85 -32.41 18.64
CA LEU A 104 -9.91 -33.85 18.26
C LEU A 104 -10.20 -34.31 16.80
N SER A 105 -9.23 -35.07 16.25
CA SER A 105 -9.36 -36.53 15.98
C SER A 105 -8.90 -36.98 14.59
N SER A 106 -7.87 -37.84 14.63
CA SER A 106 -7.68 -39.11 13.91
C SER A 106 -8.00 -39.22 12.42
N ASN A 107 -6.97 -39.53 11.63
CA ASN A 107 -7.02 -40.58 10.61
C ASN A 107 -5.61 -41.15 10.45
N GLU A 108 -5.30 -42.20 11.21
CA GLU A 108 -4.81 -43.52 10.74
C GLU A 108 -4.87 -44.53 11.90
#